data_AF-A0A8H8MXP1-F1
#
_entry.id   AF-A0A8H8MXP1-F1
#
_cell.length_a   1.000
_cell.length_b   1.000
_cell.length_c   1.000
_cell.angle_alpha   90.00
_cell.angle_beta   90.00
_cell.angle_gamma   90.00
#
_symmetry.space_group_name_H-M   'P 1'
#
loop_
_entity.id
_entity.type
_entity.pdbx_description
1 polymer ?
#
loop_
_entity_poly.entity_id
_entity_poly.type
_entity_poly.pdbx_seq_one_letter_code
_entity_poly.pdbx_strand_id
1 'polypeptide(L)'
;MPLEPNFPPSGEPIDSKSPLLPSLCLVKLIWRRLRSKSNQEPEMPPPKPQKVIRLPPEVYCHIVSYCVDSIVTTLHVREYRLGRETLSQGQTLLALMRVSKPFSNLVLHAWNRYWPVSAASTWSLARPIVFFELFTYPVDLSSFTHLRFASLDFACAFRYSDGAWHNLPFRAVLPPAIEEIELLWSHAPLPELIDIVREHCPRVTTLRIVPCTMFNHPSCAWWSGHQFSGHHDHYMKGANVVEVIECARVLVSGIRDLVHLRNLHIGYYFVPFEAANTHRSAGDHVRYHSIKDSDKWIDGVHTQSIVQFNAKWAADHPGIPPPNVHLPRLADRRLWSKSCPRCIEQWLEVSERAERVAASVLAAELPQLETVSFSSFAAEQRVAPSEWVVGRVGVPFSPSGEQQAWIRTKRPGTPCSTGKHLLFRLSGTRWICTDHE
;
A
#
# COMPACT_ATOMS: atom_id res chain seq x y z
N MET A 1 23.50 -34.84 -18.10
CA MET A 1 22.23 -35.41 -17.62
C MET A 1 22.15 -35.11 -16.13
N PRO A 2 21.25 -34.23 -15.67
CA PRO A 2 21.10 -33.96 -14.25
C PRO A 2 20.24 -35.07 -13.60
N LEU A 3 20.70 -35.55 -12.46
CA LEU A 3 20.02 -36.57 -11.64
C LEU A 3 18.75 -35.96 -11.04
N GLU A 4 17.60 -36.55 -11.39
CA GLU A 4 16.32 -36.26 -10.72
C GLU A 4 16.35 -36.79 -9.27
N PRO A 5 15.81 -36.05 -8.29
CA PRO A 5 15.59 -36.58 -6.95
C PRO A 5 14.42 -37.57 -6.97
N ASN A 6 14.72 -38.83 -6.63
CA ASN A 6 13.73 -39.86 -6.32
C ASN A 6 12.87 -39.42 -5.13
N PHE A 7 11.62 -39.04 -5.38
CA PHE A 7 10.60 -38.96 -4.34
C PHE A 7 9.99 -40.34 -4.13
N PRO A 8 9.81 -40.81 -2.87
CA PRO A 8 9.13 -42.06 -2.61
C PRO A 8 7.64 -41.95 -3.01
N PRO A 9 7.01 -43.05 -3.43
CA PRO A 9 5.61 -43.04 -3.85
C PRO A 9 4.69 -42.65 -2.69
N SER A 10 3.70 -41.82 -3.02
CA SER A 10 2.59 -41.42 -2.15
C SER A 10 1.81 -42.66 -1.69
N GLY A 11 2.16 -43.19 -0.53
CA GLY A 11 1.52 -44.40 0.01
C GLY A 11 2.19 -45.01 1.23
N GLU A 12 3.31 -44.48 1.72
CA GLU A 12 3.88 -45.00 2.96
C GLU A 12 3.00 -44.61 4.17
N PRO A 13 2.57 -45.58 5.00
CA PRO A 13 1.85 -45.29 6.23
C PRO A 13 2.76 -44.48 7.14
N ILE A 14 2.29 -43.29 7.53
CA ILE A 14 2.96 -42.45 8.52
C ILE A 14 3.26 -43.33 9.74
N ASP A 15 4.54 -43.47 10.08
CA ASP A 15 4.97 -44.25 11.22
C ASP A 15 4.20 -43.78 12.47
N SER A 16 3.40 -44.70 13.02
CA SER A 16 2.57 -44.49 14.23
C SER A 16 3.39 -44.07 15.46
N LYS A 17 4.72 -44.14 15.37
CA LYS A 17 5.68 -43.69 16.39
C LYS A 17 6.24 -42.29 16.17
N SER A 18 5.78 -41.55 15.16
CA SER A 18 6.19 -40.16 14.96
C SER A 18 5.75 -39.30 16.16
N PRO A 19 6.67 -38.66 16.90
CA PRO A 19 6.32 -37.79 18.03
C PRO A 19 5.54 -36.54 17.60
N LEU A 20 5.39 -36.31 16.29
CA LEU A 20 4.62 -35.20 15.71
C LEU A 20 3.14 -35.54 15.50
N LEU A 21 2.75 -36.82 15.50
CA LEU A 21 1.36 -37.25 15.28
C LEU A 21 0.39 -36.70 16.34
N PRO A 22 0.71 -36.74 17.66
CA PRO A 22 -0.16 -36.18 18.69
C PRO A 22 -0.34 -34.66 18.58
N SER A 23 0.73 -33.96 18.19
CA SER A 23 0.73 -32.50 18.00
C SER A 23 -0.14 -32.09 16.80
N LEU A 24 -0.06 -32.81 15.69
CA LEU A 24 -0.91 -32.61 14.51
C LEU A 24 -2.39 -32.93 14.78
N CYS A 25 -2.67 -33.99 15.54
CA CYS A 25 -4.02 -34.32 15.98
C CYS A 25 -4.59 -33.23 16.90
N LEU A 26 -3.78 -32.70 17.81
CA LEU A 26 -4.17 -31.62 18.71
C LEU A 26 -4.40 -30.29 17.96
N VAL A 27 -3.56 -29.94 17.00
CA VAL A 27 -3.77 -28.77 16.13
C VAL A 27 -5.06 -28.92 15.33
N LYS A 28 -5.33 -30.10 14.76
CA LYS A 28 -6.61 -30.41 14.10
C LYS A 28 -7.81 -30.32 15.06
N LEU A 29 -7.64 -30.71 16.33
CA LEU A 29 -8.69 -30.67 17.35
C LEU A 29 -8.98 -29.24 17.83
N ILE A 30 -7.94 -28.44 18.04
CA ILE A 30 -8.04 -27.01 18.33
C ILE A 30 -8.70 -26.29 17.14
N TRP A 31 -8.27 -26.59 15.92
CA TRP A 31 -8.84 -26.03 14.70
C TRP A 31 -10.32 -26.40 14.52
N ARG A 32 -10.71 -27.65 14.78
CA ARG A 32 -12.11 -28.10 14.76
C ARG A 32 -12.96 -27.39 15.82
N ARG A 33 -12.44 -27.20 17.04
CA ARG A 33 -13.14 -26.46 18.11
C ARG A 33 -13.27 -24.97 17.83
N LEU A 34 -12.26 -24.35 17.22
CA LEU A 34 -12.32 -22.95 16.81
C LEU A 34 -13.34 -22.76 15.67
N ARG A 35 -13.44 -23.71 14.74
CA ARG A 35 -14.48 -23.72 13.69
C ARG A 35 -15.88 -24.01 14.24
N SER A 36 -16.03 -24.94 15.18
CA SER A 36 -17.36 -25.31 15.70
C SER A 36 -18.01 -24.20 16.54
N LYS A 37 -17.22 -23.29 17.14
CA LYS A 37 -17.78 -22.10 17.80
C LYS A 37 -18.33 -21.03 16.84
N SER A 38 -18.08 -21.17 15.53
CA SER A 38 -18.60 -20.26 14.50
C SER A 38 -20.01 -20.62 14.03
N ASN A 39 -20.45 -21.86 14.23
CA ASN A 39 -21.79 -22.32 13.85
C ASN A 39 -22.52 -22.74 15.12
N GLN A 40 -23.55 -21.98 15.49
CA GLN A 40 -24.39 -22.28 16.65
C GLN A 40 -25.14 -23.60 16.41
N GLU A 41 -24.71 -24.67 17.09
CA GLU A 41 -25.49 -25.89 17.28
C GLU A 41 -25.91 -26.04 18.76
N PRO A 42 -26.98 -26.81 19.05
CA PRO A 42 -27.66 -26.79 20.35
C PRO A 42 -26.81 -27.36 21.49
N GLU A 43 -26.88 -26.71 22.65
CA GLU A 43 -26.12 -27.05 23.86
C GLU A 43 -26.43 -28.46 24.38
N MET A 44 -25.46 -29.38 24.26
CA MET A 44 -25.38 -30.56 25.12
C MET A 44 -24.85 -30.18 26.51
N PRO A 45 -25.23 -30.92 27.58
CA PRO A 45 -24.75 -30.68 28.93
C PRO A 45 -23.21 -30.74 29.01
N PRO A 46 -22.58 -29.88 29.82
CA PRO A 46 -21.13 -29.75 29.85
C PRO A 46 -20.49 -31.08 30.28
N PRO A 47 -19.60 -31.66 29.46
CA PRO A 47 -18.91 -32.89 29.84
C PRO A 47 -18.12 -32.66 31.14
N LYS A 48 -18.12 -33.67 32.03
CA LYS A 48 -17.34 -33.66 33.27
C LYS A 48 -15.89 -33.25 32.95
N PRO A 49 -15.26 -32.36 33.76
CA PRO A 49 -13.93 -31.84 33.47
C PRO A 49 -12.92 -32.98 33.42
N GLN A 50 -12.54 -33.37 32.20
CA GLN A 50 -11.43 -34.30 31.97
C GLN A 50 -10.14 -33.66 32.51
N LYS A 51 -9.23 -34.48 33.03
CA LYS A 51 -7.91 -34.05 33.52
C LYS A 51 -7.28 -33.10 32.49
N VAL A 52 -6.97 -31.88 32.93
CA VAL A 52 -6.29 -30.89 32.10
C VAL A 52 -4.89 -31.41 31.80
N ILE A 53 -4.70 -31.91 30.58
CA ILE A 53 -3.38 -32.30 30.07
C ILE A 53 -2.60 -31.00 29.84
N ARG A 54 -1.52 -30.80 30.60
CA ARG A 54 -0.56 -29.69 30.37
C ARG A 54 0.42 -30.14 29.30
N LEU A 55 0.52 -29.39 28.21
CA LEU A 55 1.53 -29.65 27.19
C LEU A 55 2.85 -28.99 27.62
N PRO A 56 3.99 -29.53 27.18
CA PRO A 56 5.28 -28.86 27.34
C PRO A 56 5.30 -27.48 26.63
N PRO A 57 5.99 -26.46 27.20
CA PRO A 57 6.14 -25.13 26.59
C PRO A 57 6.59 -25.15 25.13
N GLU A 58 7.47 -26.08 24.78
CA GLU A 58 8.06 -26.23 23.45
C GLU A 58 7.00 -26.60 22.41
N VAL A 59 6.03 -27.43 22.80
CA VAL A 59 4.91 -27.82 21.93
C VAL A 59 4.03 -26.61 21.63
N TYR A 60 3.78 -25.74 22.62
CA TYR A 60 3.06 -24.49 22.39
C TYR A 60 3.83 -23.56 21.45
N CYS A 61 5.15 -23.42 21.62
CA CYS A 61 6.00 -22.67 20.70
C CYS A 61 5.87 -23.18 19.26
N HIS A 62 5.95 -24.50 19.05
CA HIS A 62 5.83 -25.09 17.71
C HIS A 62 4.45 -24.89 17.08
N ILE A 63 3.38 -25.07 17.85
CA ILE A 63 2.01 -24.83 17.36
C ILE A 63 1.86 -23.38 16.93
N VAL A 64 2.30 -22.44 17.78
CA VAL A 64 2.21 -21.00 17.50
C VAL A 64 3.08 -20.64 16.29
N SER A 65 4.33 -21.10 16.24
CA SER A 65 5.21 -20.84 15.09
C SER A 65 4.63 -21.40 13.80
N TYR A 66 4.07 -22.62 13.81
CA TYR A 66 3.41 -23.19 12.64
C TYR A 66 2.18 -22.37 12.21
N CYS A 67 1.34 -21.94 13.16
CA CYS A 67 0.18 -21.10 12.86
C CYS A 67 0.60 -19.75 12.26
N VAL A 68 1.63 -19.10 12.82
CA VAL A 68 2.15 -17.83 12.30
C VAL A 68 2.81 -18.04 10.94
N ASP A 69 3.67 -19.06 10.78
CA ASP A 69 4.29 -19.45 9.51
C ASP A 69 3.24 -19.65 8.42
N SER A 70 2.23 -20.48 8.69
CA SER A 70 1.17 -20.80 7.73
C SER A 70 0.37 -19.56 7.30
N ILE A 71 0.23 -18.55 8.17
CA ILE A 71 -0.44 -17.30 7.81
C ILE A 71 0.50 -16.45 6.94
N VAL A 72 1.73 -16.25 7.40
CA VAL A 72 2.74 -15.40 6.74
C VAL A 72 3.09 -15.94 5.35
N THR A 73 3.19 -17.25 5.15
CA THR A 73 3.52 -17.84 3.84
C THR A 73 2.38 -17.77 2.82
N THR A 74 1.15 -17.47 3.25
CA THR A 74 -0.03 -17.49 2.36
C THR A 74 -0.49 -16.12 1.90
N LEU A 75 0.01 -15.04 2.50
CA LEU A 75 -0.46 -13.68 2.23
C LEU A 75 0.60 -12.86 1.51
N HIS A 76 0.20 -12.08 0.51
CA HIS A 76 1.04 -11.00 0.02
C HIS A 76 1.24 -9.94 1.11
N VAL A 77 2.39 -9.26 1.13
CA VAL A 77 2.72 -8.22 2.12
C VAL A 77 1.62 -7.15 2.23
N ARG A 78 1.05 -6.75 1.09
CA ARG A 78 -0.06 -5.80 1.01
C ARG A 78 -1.35 -6.33 1.67
N GLU A 79 -1.72 -7.57 1.37
CA GLU A 79 -2.92 -8.21 1.93
C GLU A 79 -2.79 -8.39 3.44
N TYR A 80 -1.59 -8.66 3.92
CA TYR A 80 -1.28 -8.76 5.33
C TYR A 80 -1.39 -7.41 6.05
N ARG A 81 -0.85 -6.32 5.48
CA ARG A 81 -0.97 -4.96 6.04
C ARG A 81 -2.43 -4.50 6.11
N LEU A 82 -3.17 -4.65 5.01
CA LEU A 82 -4.61 -4.34 4.96
C LEU A 82 -5.44 -5.29 5.85
N GLY A 83 -4.95 -6.52 6.00
CA GLY A 83 -5.60 -7.60 6.72
C GLY A 83 -5.44 -7.60 8.24
N ARG A 84 -4.53 -6.77 8.80
CA ARG A 84 -4.38 -6.57 10.24
C ARG A 84 -5.70 -6.18 10.92
N GLU A 85 -6.60 -5.52 10.19
CA GLU A 85 -7.92 -5.12 10.68
C GLU A 85 -9.06 -6.05 10.22
N THR A 86 -8.90 -6.82 9.14
CA THR A 86 -10.03 -7.42 8.42
C THR A 86 -9.93 -8.92 8.06
N LEU A 87 -8.76 -9.57 8.17
CA LEU A 87 -8.65 -10.99 7.79
C LEU A 87 -9.12 -11.93 8.92
N SER A 88 -9.85 -12.98 8.55
CA SER A 88 -10.21 -14.12 9.40
C SER A 88 -8.97 -14.83 10.02
N GLN A 89 -7.82 -14.69 9.38
CA GLN A 89 -6.53 -15.16 9.88
C GLN A 89 -5.99 -14.28 11.03
N GLY A 90 -6.20 -12.95 10.96
CA GLY A 90 -5.97 -12.05 12.09
C GLY A 90 -6.89 -12.38 13.28
N GLN A 91 -8.15 -12.74 13.00
CA GLN A 91 -9.06 -13.26 14.04
C GLN A 91 -8.58 -14.59 14.63
N THR A 92 -7.95 -15.46 13.84
CA THR A 92 -7.35 -16.71 14.33
C THR A 92 -6.21 -16.43 15.30
N LEU A 93 -5.33 -15.48 14.98
CA LEU A 93 -4.25 -15.08 15.88
C LEU A 93 -4.77 -14.35 17.11
N LEU A 94 -5.75 -13.46 16.97
CA LEU A 94 -6.44 -12.82 18.09
C LEU A 94 -7.11 -13.87 18.98
N ALA A 95 -7.72 -14.91 18.40
CA ALA A 95 -8.31 -16.01 19.14
C ALA A 95 -7.24 -16.78 19.93
N LEU A 96 -6.08 -17.09 19.32
CA LEU A 96 -4.94 -17.71 19.99
C LEU A 96 -4.38 -16.83 21.12
N MET A 97 -4.23 -15.52 20.90
CA MET A 97 -3.78 -14.58 21.92
C MET A 97 -4.77 -14.47 23.09
N ARG A 98 -6.08 -14.61 22.82
CA ARG A 98 -7.14 -14.59 23.85
C ARG A 98 -7.22 -15.87 24.68
N VAL A 99 -6.56 -16.96 24.28
CA VAL A 99 -6.57 -18.23 25.04
C VAL A 99 -5.96 -18.04 26.43
N SER A 100 -4.81 -17.37 26.53
CA SER A 100 -4.14 -17.05 27.80
C SER A 100 -2.99 -16.05 27.59
N LYS A 101 -2.54 -15.39 28.66
CA LYS A 101 -1.37 -14.49 28.63
C LYS A 101 -0.08 -15.17 28.12
N PRO A 102 0.28 -16.41 28.54
CA PRO A 102 1.42 -17.13 27.95
C PRO A 102 1.27 -17.36 26.45
N PHE A 103 0.08 -17.72 25.98
CA PHE A 103 -0.18 -17.92 24.56
C PHE A 103 -0.07 -16.61 23.78
N SER A 104 -0.58 -15.51 24.34
CA SER A 104 -0.39 -14.16 23.79
C SER A 104 1.09 -13.81 23.66
N ASN A 105 1.90 -14.05 24.69
CA ASN A 105 3.34 -13.79 24.65
C ASN A 105 4.05 -14.66 23.60
N LEU A 106 3.68 -15.94 23.48
CA LEU A 106 4.25 -16.83 22.46
C LEU A 106 3.86 -16.38 21.05
N VAL A 107 2.61 -16.00 20.83
CA VAL A 107 2.12 -15.47 19.55
C VAL A 107 2.86 -14.18 19.21
N LEU A 108 2.95 -13.22 20.14
CA LEU A 108 3.71 -11.99 19.94
C LEU A 108 5.19 -12.26 19.69
N HIS A 109 5.81 -13.19 20.42
CA HIS A 109 7.22 -13.54 20.21
C HIS A 109 7.45 -14.19 18.85
N ALA A 110 6.62 -15.17 18.46
CA ALA A 110 6.70 -15.79 17.14
C ALA A 110 6.43 -14.75 16.04
N TRP A 111 5.42 -13.91 16.21
CA TRP A 111 5.07 -12.82 15.32
C TRP A 111 6.22 -11.84 15.11
N ASN A 112 6.87 -11.41 16.20
CA ASN A 112 8.01 -10.50 16.16
C ASN A 112 9.23 -11.08 15.41
N ARG A 113 9.30 -12.41 15.19
CA ARG A 113 10.34 -13.01 14.34
C ARG A 113 10.11 -12.72 12.84
N TYR A 114 8.87 -12.47 12.42
CA TYR A 114 8.52 -12.08 11.04
C TYR A 114 8.31 -10.57 10.91
N TRP A 115 8.01 -9.92 12.04
CA TRP A 115 7.75 -8.50 12.15
C TRP A 115 8.66 -7.83 13.19
N PRO A 116 9.92 -7.63 12.85
CA PRO A 116 10.73 -6.53 13.37
C PRO A 116 10.01 -5.20 13.51
N VAL A 117 9.40 -4.92 14.68
CA VAL A 117 9.23 -3.52 15.08
C VAL A 117 10.61 -3.04 15.52
N SER A 118 11.12 -1.98 14.89
CA SER A 118 12.44 -1.42 15.17
C SER A 118 12.60 -1.07 16.65
N ALA A 119 13.25 -1.96 17.41
CA ALA A 119 13.89 -1.71 18.71
C ALA A 119 14.68 -2.94 19.19
N ALA A 120 15.69 -3.44 18.46
CA ALA A 120 16.90 -4.10 19.00
C ALA A 120 17.69 -4.88 17.93
N SER A 121 19.00 -4.93 18.13
CA SER A 121 20.08 -5.21 17.18
C SER A 121 20.54 -6.68 17.05
N THR A 122 19.68 -7.69 17.21
CA THR A 122 20.13 -9.09 17.13
C THR A 122 19.07 -10.05 16.60
N TRP A 123 18.95 -10.21 15.27
CA TRP A 123 18.00 -11.17 14.67
C TRP A 123 18.62 -12.09 13.63
N SER A 124 18.06 -13.32 13.54
CA SER A 124 18.61 -14.42 12.77
C SER A 124 18.32 -14.32 11.26
N LEU A 125 19.36 -14.59 10.47
CA LEU A 125 19.56 -14.31 9.04
C LEU A 125 18.70 -15.08 8.02
N ALA A 126 17.72 -15.91 8.40
CA ALA A 126 17.32 -17.03 7.55
C ALA A 126 15.92 -16.96 6.88
N ARG A 127 15.20 -15.83 6.88
CA ARG A 127 13.79 -15.82 6.38
C ARG A 127 13.49 -14.74 5.32
N PRO A 128 12.66 -15.08 4.31
CA PRO A 128 12.49 -14.27 3.10
C PRO A 128 11.56 -13.04 3.25
N ILE A 129 10.73 -13.00 4.30
CA ILE A 129 9.71 -11.96 4.50
C ILE A 129 10.05 -11.22 5.79
N VAL A 130 10.37 -9.94 5.68
CA VAL A 130 10.57 -9.07 6.84
C VAL A 130 9.88 -7.73 6.57
N PHE A 131 8.91 -7.41 7.40
CA PHE A 131 8.29 -6.10 7.41
C PHE A 131 9.00 -5.20 8.42
N PHE A 132 9.16 -3.92 8.09
CA PHE A 132 9.76 -2.93 8.97
C PHE A 132 8.89 -1.68 9.10
N GLU A 133 8.18 -1.56 10.22
CA GLU A 133 7.65 -0.28 10.72
C GLU A 133 8.83 0.44 11.38
N LEU A 134 9.54 1.28 10.61
CA LEU A 134 10.70 2.00 11.08
C LEU A 134 10.29 3.35 11.64
N PHE A 135 10.38 3.48 12.95
CA PHE A 135 10.28 4.77 13.65
C PHE A 135 11.64 5.47 13.76
N THR A 136 12.70 4.89 13.18
CA THR A 136 14.10 5.30 13.37
C THR A 136 14.80 5.55 12.03
N TYR A 137 15.39 6.74 11.89
CA TYR A 137 16.25 7.13 10.76
C TYR A 137 17.69 7.33 11.24
N PRO A 138 18.71 6.91 10.47
CA PRO A 138 18.68 6.18 9.18
C PRO A 138 18.29 4.71 9.31
N VAL A 139 17.96 4.07 8.18
CA VAL A 139 17.59 2.65 8.09
C VAL A 139 18.74 1.86 7.45
N ASP A 140 19.19 0.79 8.10
CA ASP A 140 20.16 -0.14 7.50
C ASP A 140 19.64 -1.58 7.60
N LEU A 141 19.23 -2.13 6.46
CA LEU A 141 18.74 -3.51 6.31
C LEU A 141 19.76 -4.40 5.57
N SER A 142 21.00 -3.94 5.36
CA SER A 142 22.03 -4.67 4.59
C SER A 142 22.33 -6.05 5.16
N SER A 143 22.22 -6.23 6.48
CA SER A 143 22.43 -7.52 7.16
C SER A 143 21.37 -8.57 6.82
N PHE A 144 20.20 -8.19 6.32
CA PHE A 144 19.12 -9.10 5.95
C PHE A 144 19.27 -9.59 4.51
N THR A 145 20.35 -10.34 4.23
CA THR A 145 20.75 -10.76 2.87
C THR A 145 19.72 -11.62 2.13
N HIS A 146 18.78 -12.23 2.86
CA HIS A 146 17.71 -13.06 2.30
C HIS A 146 16.36 -12.34 2.20
N LEU A 147 16.30 -11.05 2.56
CA LEU A 147 15.06 -10.26 2.51
C LEU A 147 14.61 -10.04 1.06
N ARG A 148 13.44 -10.58 0.72
CA ARG A 148 12.84 -10.46 -0.63
C ARG A 148 11.70 -9.46 -0.69
N PHE A 149 11.05 -9.19 0.43
CA PHE A 149 9.88 -8.30 0.50
C PHE A 149 10.07 -7.30 1.61
N ALA A 150 9.95 -6.00 1.33
CA ALA A 150 10.04 -4.93 2.30
C ALA A 150 8.86 -3.98 2.18
N SER A 151 8.34 -3.51 3.31
CA SER A 151 7.38 -2.40 3.36
C SER A 151 7.90 -1.47 4.45
N LEU A 152 8.23 -0.25 4.04
CA LEU A 152 8.94 0.73 4.86
C LEU A 152 8.02 1.92 5.09
N ASP A 153 7.73 2.21 6.34
CA ASP A 153 6.90 3.33 6.77
C ASP A 153 7.76 4.58 7.02
N PHE A 154 7.41 5.68 6.35
CA PHE A 154 8.07 6.98 6.46
C PHE A 154 7.20 8.11 7.02
N ALA A 155 6.10 7.78 7.70
CA ALA A 155 5.17 8.74 8.29
C ALA A 155 5.80 9.69 9.33
N CYS A 156 6.99 9.38 9.85
CA CYS A 156 7.71 10.20 10.84
C CYS A 156 9.03 10.77 10.31
N ALA A 157 9.28 10.71 9.00
CA ALA A 157 10.53 11.15 8.37
C ALA A 157 10.64 12.69 8.22
N PHE A 158 10.19 13.45 9.21
CA PHE A 158 10.23 14.92 9.21
C PHE A 158 10.45 15.47 10.62
N ARG A 159 10.91 16.72 10.69
CA ARG A 159 11.05 17.45 11.94
C ARG A 159 10.50 18.86 11.81
N TYR A 160 9.92 19.40 12.88
CA TYR A 160 9.57 20.81 12.96
C TYR A 160 10.74 21.56 13.60
N SER A 161 11.37 22.47 12.87
CA SER A 161 12.44 23.34 13.38
C SER A 161 12.38 24.70 12.70
N ASP A 162 12.71 25.76 13.44
CA ASP A 162 12.78 27.13 12.92
C ASP A 162 11.48 27.61 12.26
N GLY A 163 10.34 27.21 12.82
CA GLY A 163 9.01 27.61 12.32
C GLY A 163 8.52 26.84 11.09
N ALA A 164 9.29 25.89 10.55
CA ALA A 164 8.94 25.13 9.35
C ALA A 164 9.09 23.61 9.55
N TRP A 165 8.38 22.81 8.75
CA TRP A 165 8.68 21.38 8.68
C TRP A 165 9.78 21.11 7.66
N HIS A 166 10.69 20.24 8.05
CA HIS A 166 11.83 19.82 7.23
C HIS A 166 11.75 18.31 7.06
N ASN A 167 11.93 17.83 5.83
CA ASN A 167 12.15 16.41 5.59
C ASN A 167 13.48 16.00 6.24
N LEU A 168 13.47 14.88 6.96
CA LEU A 168 14.72 14.28 7.38
C LEU A 168 15.42 13.68 6.16
N PRO A 169 16.76 13.71 6.07
CA PRO A 169 17.48 13.13 4.95
C PRO A 169 17.08 11.67 4.75
N PHE A 170 16.59 11.36 3.56
CA PHE A 170 16.13 10.03 3.23
C PHE A 170 17.35 9.13 3.01
N ARG A 171 17.66 8.25 3.98
CA ARG A 171 18.79 7.31 3.95
C ARG A 171 18.33 5.93 4.39
N ALA A 172 18.28 5.01 3.43
CA ALA A 172 17.99 3.60 3.67
C ALA A 172 18.98 2.74 2.88
N VAL A 173 19.71 1.87 3.57
CA VAL A 173 20.54 0.84 2.94
C VAL A 173 19.72 -0.45 2.88
N LEU A 174 19.42 -0.91 1.66
CA LEU A 174 18.56 -2.08 1.44
C LEU A 174 19.36 -3.27 0.88
N PRO A 175 18.97 -4.51 1.21
CA PRO A 175 19.63 -5.69 0.67
C PRO A 175 19.27 -5.91 -0.81
N PRO A 176 20.23 -6.37 -1.66
CA PRO A 176 20.02 -6.54 -3.10
C PRO A 176 19.08 -7.68 -3.49
N ALA A 177 18.67 -8.51 -2.52
CA ALA A 177 17.75 -9.61 -2.73
C ALA A 177 16.26 -9.18 -2.79
N ILE A 178 15.96 -7.90 -2.54
CA ILE A 178 14.58 -7.38 -2.58
C ILE A 178 14.00 -7.51 -3.98
N GLU A 179 12.80 -8.12 -4.03
CA GLU A 179 11.97 -8.30 -5.20
C GLU A 179 10.69 -7.46 -5.11
N GLU A 180 10.13 -7.26 -3.91
CA GLU A 180 8.99 -6.36 -3.72
C GLU A 180 9.28 -5.33 -2.65
N ILE A 181 9.04 -4.05 -2.96
CA ILE A 181 9.21 -2.98 -2.01
C ILE A 181 8.03 -2.01 -2.01
N GLU A 182 7.54 -1.70 -0.82
CA GLU A 182 6.62 -0.60 -0.58
C GLU A 182 7.32 0.51 0.23
N LEU A 183 7.26 1.75 -0.25
CA LEU A 183 7.69 2.94 0.47
C LEU A 183 6.43 3.72 0.84
N LEU A 184 6.05 3.71 2.11
CA LEU A 184 4.78 4.23 2.60
C LEU A 184 4.95 5.56 3.31
N TRP A 185 3.97 6.44 3.14
CA TRP A 185 3.78 7.67 3.91
C TRP A 185 5.01 8.59 3.94
N SER A 186 5.82 8.58 2.88
CA SER A 186 6.94 9.51 2.76
C SER A 186 6.50 10.90 2.33
N HIS A 187 7.17 11.92 2.87
CA HIS A 187 7.11 13.31 2.42
C HIS A 187 8.29 13.69 1.52
N ALA A 188 9.22 12.75 1.27
CA ALA A 188 10.36 12.97 0.40
C ALA A 188 9.91 13.11 -1.08
N PRO A 189 10.63 13.91 -1.88
CA PRO A 189 10.44 13.96 -3.33
C PRO A 189 10.57 12.57 -3.96
N LEU A 190 9.75 12.31 -4.97
CA LEU A 190 9.76 11.01 -5.65
C LEU A 190 11.13 10.58 -6.20
N PRO A 191 11.96 11.46 -6.81
CA PRO A 191 13.29 11.08 -7.28
C PRO A 191 14.15 10.47 -6.17
N GLU A 192 14.14 11.03 -4.95
CA GLU A 192 14.91 10.49 -3.82
C GLU A 192 14.46 9.08 -3.41
N LEU A 193 13.14 8.82 -3.46
CA LEU A 193 12.58 7.50 -3.18
C LEU A 193 12.98 6.47 -4.23
N ILE A 194 12.97 6.87 -5.50
CA ILE A 194 13.37 6.02 -6.63
C ILE A 194 14.87 5.74 -6.57
N ASP A 195 15.70 6.73 -6.25
CA ASP A 195 17.15 6.59 -6.21
C ASP A 195 17.58 5.49 -5.24
N ILE A 196 16.96 5.39 -4.06
CA ILE A 196 17.25 4.30 -3.10
C ILE A 196 16.87 2.92 -3.63
N VAL A 197 15.73 2.81 -4.32
CA VAL A 197 15.31 1.53 -4.91
C VAL A 197 16.28 1.16 -6.04
N ARG A 198 16.67 2.13 -6.87
CA ARG A 198 17.62 1.92 -7.98
C ARG A 198 19.01 1.53 -7.48
N GLU A 199 19.49 2.19 -6.43
CA GLU A 199 20.83 1.93 -5.88
C GLU A 199 20.92 0.55 -5.20
N HIS A 200 19.87 0.15 -4.48
CA HIS A 200 19.95 -1.01 -3.60
C HIS A 200 19.18 -2.25 -4.07
N CYS A 201 18.15 -2.10 -4.92
CA CYS A 201 17.20 -3.17 -5.24
C CYS A 201 17.19 -3.52 -6.74
N PRO A 202 18.31 -4.01 -7.32
CA PRO A 202 18.41 -4.28 -8.76
C PRO A 202 17.44 -5.36 -9.25
N ARG A 203 16.92 -6.21 -8.35
CA ARG A 203 16.01 -7.33 -8.63
C ARG A 203 14.54 -7.02 -8.41
N VAL A 204 14.18 -5.77 -8.14
CA VAL A 204 12.81 -5.38 -7.84
C VAL A 204 11.87 -5.71 -9.00
N THR A 205 10.83 -6.48 -8.71
CA THR A 205 9.72 -6.83 -9.61
C THR A 205 8.45 -6.06 -9.28
N THR A 206 8.27 -5.63 -8.03
CA THR A 206 7.13 -4.83 -7.59
C THR A 206 7.61 -3.62 -6.79
N LEU A 207 7.30 -2.42 -7.28
CA LEU A 207 7.60 -1.16 -6.61
C LEU A 207 6.29 -0.42 -6.30
N ARG A 208 6.06 -0.12 -5.03
CA ARG A 208 4.92 0.69 -4.59
C ARG A 208 5.42 1.90 -3.81
N ILE A 209 5.25 3.07 -4.37
CA ILE A 209 5.55 4.33 -3.69
C ILE A 209 4.23 4.98 -3.33
N VAL A 210 3.94 5.06 -2.04
CA VAL A 210 2.71 5.63 -1.49
C VAL A 210 3.14 6.86 -0.70
N PRO A 211 3.13 8.06 -1.30
CA PRO A 211 3.43 9.29 -0.58
C PRO A 211 2.49 9.43 0.62
N CYS A 212 2.91 10.14 1.65
CA CYS A 212 1.96 10.63 2.63
C CYS A 212 0.99 11.56 1.89
N THR A 213 -0.31 11.37 2.06
CA THR A 213 -1.34 12.26 1.54
C THR A 213 -2.38 12.54 2.60
N MET A 214 -3.17 13.59 2.38
CA MET A 214 -4.31 13.87 3.25
C MET A 214 -5.37 12.75 3.26
N PHE A 215 -5.36 11.86 2.28
CA PHE A 215 -6.34 10.76 2.20
C PHE A 215 -5.87 9.51 2.93
N ASN A 216 -4.59 9.14 2.76
CA ASN A 216 -4.07 7.88 3.28
C ASN A 216 -3.50 7.97 4.70
N HIS A 217 -3.03 9.15 5.12
CA HIS A 217 -2.51 9.37 6.46
C HIS A 217 -2.97 10.73 7.04
N PRO A 218 -4.28 10.88 7.29
CA PRO A 218 -4.87 12.16 7.68
C PRO A 218 -4.47 12.66 9.06
N SER A 219 -4.00 11.75 9.92
CA SER A 219 -3.43 12.03 11.23
C SER A 219 -1.98 12.53 11.18
N CYS A 220 -1.33 12.60 10.02
CA CYS A 220 0.02 13.11 9.93
C CYS A 220 0.12 14.56 10.42
N ALA A 221 1.11 14.84 11.28
CA ALA A 221 1.37 16.19 11.77
C ALA A 221 1.83 17.14 10.65
N TRP A 222 2.46 16.62 9.60
CA TRP A 222 2.83 17.41 8.42
C TRP A 222 1.64 18.18 7.83
N TRP A 223 0.47 17.51 7.71
CA TRP A 223 -0.75 18.11 7.15
C TRP A 223 -1.36 19.20 8.04
N SER A 224 -0.95 19.27 9.30
CA SER A 224 -1.47 20.29 10.21
C SER A 224 -0.87 21.68 9.92
N GLY A 225 0.36 21.75 9.37
CA GLY A 225 1.04 23.02 9.03
C GLY A 225 1.08 23.36 7.54
N HIS A 226 0.79 22.41 6.65
CA HIS A 226 0.95 22.55 5.20
C HIS A 226 -0.39 22.55 4.44
N GLN A 227 -1.40 23.21 4.99
CA GLN A 227 -2.75 23.21 4.43
C GLN A 227 -2.92 24.10 3.18
N PHE A 228 -1.95 25.00 2.91
CA PHE A 228 -2.00 25.98 1.81
C PHE A 228 -0.72 26.06 0.98
N SER A 229 0.32 25.33 1.36
CA SER A 229 1.56 25.27 0.60
C SER A 229 1.37 24.43 -0.67
N GLY A 230 2.03 24.79 -1.78
CA GLY A 230 2.09 24.02 -3.04
C GLY A 230 2.67 22.59 -2.92
N HIS A 231 2.81 22.06 -1.71
CA HIS A 231 3.24 20.68 -1.46
C HIS A 231 2.17 19.63 -1.79
N HIS A 232 0.93 20.04 -2.12
CA HIS A 232 -0.06 19.12 -2.66
C HIS A 232 0.27 18.68 -4.09
N ASP A 233 1.01 19.49 -4.85
CA ASP A 233 1.45 19.20 -6.21
C ASP A 233 2.40 17.99 -6.28
N HIS A 234 2.97 17.57 -5.14
CA HIS A 234 3.79 16.37 -5.07
C HIS A 234 2.99 15.09 -5.32
N TYR A 235 1.69 15.05 -4.97
CA TYR A 235 0.84 13.87 -5.16
C TYR A 235 -0.48 14.14 -5.89
N MET A 236 -0.90 15.40 -6.07
CA MET A 236 -2.04 15.79 -6.90
C MET A 236 -1.51 16.43 -8.18
N LYS A 237 -1.43 15.65 -9.26
CA LYS A 237 -0.72 16.02 -10.50
C LYS A 237 -1.59 16.72 -11.54
N GLY A 238 -2.83 17.05 -11.20
CA GLY A 238 -3.79 17.56 -12.19
C GLY A 238 -4.19 16.49 -13.21
N ALA A 239 -4.96 16.90 -14.21
CA ALA A 239 -5.43 16.04 -15.29
C ALA A 239 -5.13 16.61 -16.69
N ASN A 240 -4.31 17.67 -16.76
CA ASN A 240 -3.86 18.23 -18.03
C ASN A 240 -2.98 17.19 -18.75
N VAL A 241 -3.33 16.85 -20.00
CA VAL A 241 -2.65 15.79 -20.76
C VAL A 241 -1.15 16.05 -20.91
N VAL A 242 -0.72 17.30 -21.11
CA VAL A 242 0.69 17.66 -21.27
C VAL A 242 1.47 17.39 -19.98
N GLU A 243 0.94 17.86 -18.85
CA GLU A 243 1.55 17.67 -17.52
C GLU A 243 1.55 16.19 -17.12
N VAL A 244 0.50 15.44 -17.46
CA VAL A 244 0.39 14.00 -17.24
C VAL A 244 1.48 13.24 -17.99
N ILE A 245 1.72 13.58 -19.26
CA ILE A 245 2.78 12.97 -20.08
C ILE A 245 4.16 13.31 -19.51
N GLU A 246 4.40 14.57 -19.13
CA GLU A 246 5.66 14.99 -18.52
C GLU A 246 5.92 14.25 -17.21
N CYS A 247 4.92 14.18 -16.33
CA CYS A 247 4.96 13.43 -15.09
C CYS A 247 5.30 11.95 -15.32
N ALA A 248 4.66 11.31 -16.32
CA ALA A 248 4.96 9.94 -16.69
C ALA A 248 6.39 9.77 -17.24
N ARG A 249 6.93 10.72 -18.01
CA ARG A 249 8.31 10.66 -18.50
C ARG A 249 9.35 10.83 -17.39
N VAL A 250 9.08 11.70 -16.41
CA VAL A 250 9.94 11.81 -15.21
C VAL A 250 9.98 10.47 -14.47
N LEU A 251 8.83 9.80 -14.32
CA LEU A 251 8.76 8.46 -13.75
C LEU A 251 9.59 7.46 -14.55
N VAL A 252 9.41 7.41 -15.87
CA VAL A 252 10.19 6.52 -16.76
C VAL A 252 11.68 6.75 -16.58
N SER A 253 12.14 7.99 -16.60
CA SER A 253 13.56 8.33 -16.44
C SER A 253 14.13 7.78 -15.13
N GLY A 254 13.38 7.92 -14.03
CA GLY A 254 13.81 7.43 -12.73
C GLY A 254 13.89 5.91 -12.63
N ILE A 255 12.97 5.18 -13.27
CA ILE A 255 12.83 3.72 -13.09
C ILE A 255 13.32 2.88 -14.28
N ARG A 256 13.87 3.50 -15.32
CA ARG A 256 14.32 2.81 -16.55
C ARG A 256 15.31 1.67 -16.28
N ASP A 257 16.18 1.86 -15.29
CA ASP A 257 17.23 0.89 -14.95
C ASP A 257 16.70 -0.28 -14.09
N LEU A 258 15.44 -0.20 -13.63
CA LEU A 258 14.76 -1.30 -12.94
C LEU A 258 14.25 -2.32 -13.97
N VAL A 259 15.17 -3.04 -14.59
CA VAL A 259 14.90 -3.95 -15.73
C VAL A 259 13.96 -5.11 -15.39
N HIS A 260 13.83 -5.45 -14.11
CA HIS A 260 12.96 -6.53 -13.63
C HIS A 260 11.59 -6.04 -13.16
N LEU A 261 11.35 -4.72 -13.13
CA LEU A 261 10.12 -4.14 -12.59
C LEU A 261 8.91 -4.48 -13.45
N ARG A 262 7.97 -5.25 -12.90
CA ARG A 262 6.73 -5.68 -13.58
C ARG A 262 5.50 -4.93 -13.07
N ASN A 263 5.47 -4.62 -11.78
CA ASN A 263 4.31 -4.02 -11.13
C ASN A 263 4.71 -2.68 -10.50
N LEU A 264 4.10 -1.60 -10.99
CA LEU A 264 4.33 -0.26 -10.48
C LEU A 264 3.07 0.30 -9.81
N HIS A 265 3.23 0.83 -8.61
CA HIS A 265 2.23 1.68 -7.99
C HIS A 265 2.87 3.01 -7.58
N ILE A 266 2.26 4.10 -8.03
CA ILE A 266 2.63 5.45 -7.60
C ILE A 266 1.40 6.09 -6.99
N GLY A 267 1.48 6.56 -5.75
CA GLY A 267 0.37 7.14 -5.01
C GLY A 267 -0.03 8.55 -5.47
N TYR A 268 0.04 8.82 -6.76
CA TYR A 268 -0.41 10.06 -7.38
C TYR A 268 -1.91 10.01 -7.67
N TYR A 269 -2.55 11.16 -7.56
CA TYR A 269 -3.90 11.44 -7.97
C TYR A 269 -3.85 12.35 -9.18
N PHE A 270 -4.42 11.92 -10.30
CA PHE A 270 -4.56 12.76 -11.48
C PHE A 270 -5.83 13.60 -11.41
N VAL A 271 -5.90 14.43 -10.37
CA VAL A 271 -6.89 15.47 -10.19
C VAL A 271 -6.20 16.73 -9.66
N PRO A 272 -6.69 17.92 -10.00
CA PRO A 272 -6.17 19.17 -9.43
C PRO A 272 -6.50 19.26 -7.93
N PHE A 273 -5.68 19.94 -7.15
CA PHE A 273 -5.93 20.14 -5.71
C PHE A 273 -7.27 20.85 -5.46
N GLU A 274 -7.70 21.69 -6.40
CA GLU A 274 -9.00 22.34 -6.47
C GLU A 274 -10.15 21.34 -6.32
N ALA A 275 -10.03 20.10 -6.79
CA ALA A 275 -11.06 19.07 -6.60
C ALA A 275 -11.32 18.78 -5.12
N ALA A 276 -10.26 18.78 -4.29
CA ALA A 276 -10.38 18.60 -2.86
C ALA A 276 -11.02 19.84 -2.19
N ASN A 277 -10.70 21.04 -2.66
CA ASN A 277 -11.32 22.27 -2.17
C ASN A 277 -12.79 22.37 -2.56
N THR A 278 -13.15 22.06 -3.81
CA THR A 278 -14.53 22.04 -4.30
C THR A 278 -15.38 21.06 -3.50
N HIS A 279 -14.88 19.84 -3.23
CA HIS A 279 -15.61 18.88 -2.37
C HIS A 279 -15.98 19.49 -1.02
N ARG A 280 -15.09 20.31 -0.44
CA ARG A 280 -15.24 20.86 0.90
C ARG A 280 -16.19 22.05 0.98
N SER A 281 -16.10 22.97 0.01
CA SER A 281 -16.76 24.27 0.10
C SER A 281 -17.97 24.43 -0.82
N ALA A 282 -18.05 23.66 -1.91
CA ALA A 282 -19.15 23.79 -2.86
C ALA A 282 -20.45 23.23 -2.28
N GLY A 283 -21.51 24.04 -2.30
CA GLY A 283 -22.77 23.72 -1.62
C GLY A 283 -23.42 22.42 -2.10
N ASP A 284 -23.19 22.02 -3.35
CA ASP A 284 -23.71 20.77 -3.93
C ASP A 284 -22.91 19.52 -3.52
N HIS A 285 -21.67 19.68 -3.03
CA HIS A 285 -20.86 18.62 -2.42
C HIS A 285 -21.10 18.51 -0.90
N VAL A 286 -21.19 19.65 -0.21
CA VAL A 286 -21.36 19.71 1.26
C VAL A 286 -22.55 18.90 1.77
N ARG A 287 -23.61 18.76 0.97
CA ARG A 287 -24.77 17.92 1.32
C ARG A 287 -24.46 16.42 1.53
N TYR A 288 -23.30 15.95 1.06
CA TYR A 288 -22.91 14.54 1.16
C TYR A 288 -21.98 14.22 2.33
N HIS A 289 -21.56 15.23 3.11
CA HIS A 289 -20.74 15.04 4.31
C HIS A 289 -21.20 15.93 5.48
N SER A 290 -20.89 15.53 6.71
CA SER A 290 -21.37 16.22 7.92
C SER A 290 -20.56 17.47 8.28
N ILE A 291 -19.39 17.65 7.68
CA ILE A 291 -18.49 18.77 7.97
C ILE A 291 -18.86 19.92 7.04
N LYS A 292 -19.42 21.00 7.58
CA LYS A 292 -19.65 22.24 6.82
C LYS A 292 -18.38 23.08 6.89
N ASP A 293 -17.57 22.99 5.85
CA ASP A 293 -16.53 23.99 5.62
C ASP A 293 -17.14 25.12 4.79
N SER A 294 -16.90 26.37 5.16
CA SER A 294 -17.42 27.52 4.43
C SER A 294 -16.25 28.33 3.90
N ASP A 295 -16.14 28.34 2.58
CA ASP A 295 -15.35 29.32 1.86
C ASP A 295 -16.34 30.23 1.13
N LYS A 296 -16.42 31.51 1.55
CA LYS A 296 -17.39 32.46 1.01
C LYS A 296 -16.73 33.80 0.77
N TRP A 297 -17.14 34.46 -0.31
CA TRP A 297 -16.89 35.88 -0.50
C TRP A 297 -18.10 36.64 0.02
N ILE A 298 -17.88 37.51 1.02
CA ILE A 298 -18.91 38.42 1.55
C ILE A 298 -18.38 39.82 1.27
N ASP A 299 -19.09 40.58 0.43
CA ASP A 299 -18.74 41.96 0.07
C ASP A 299 -17.29 42.16 -0.42
N GLY A 300 -16.80 41.21 -1.22
CA GLY A 300 -15.41 41.22 -1.74
C GLY A 300 -14.35 40.80 -0.72
N VAL A 301 -14.74 40.44 0.51
CA VAL A 301 -13.86 39.87 1.54
C VAL A 301 -13.91 38.35 1.49
N HIS A 302 -12.74 37.73 1.36
CA HIS A 302 -12.60 36.28 1.43
C HIS A 302 -12.77 35.80 2.88
N THR A 303 -13.92 35.20 3.19
CA THR A 303 -14.22 34.60 4.48
C THR A 303 -14.00 33.10 4.41
N GLN A 304 -12.94 32.66 5.08
CA GLN A 304 -12.58 31.26 5.23
C GLN A 304 -13.11 30.72 6.55
N SER A 305 -13.31 29.40 6.67
CA SER A 305 -13.62 28.81 7.97
C SER A 305 -12.49 29.06 8.97
N ILE A 306 -12.80 29.07 10.26
CA ILE A 306 -11.79 29.27 11.31
C ILE A 306 -10.63 28.27 11.23
N VAL A 307 -10.90 27.08 10.68
CA VAL A 307 -9.91 26.03 10.40
C VAL A 307 -8.93 26.49 9.32
N GLN A 308 -9.46 26.96 8.19
CA GLN A 308 -8.68 27.45 7.07
C GLN A 308 -7.93 28.74 7.44
N PHE A 309 -8.58 29.67 8.14
CA PHE A 309 -7.96 30.90 8.64
C PHE A 309 -6.77 30.60 9.56
N ASN A 310 -6.94 29.72 10.55
CA ASN A 310 -5.86 29.39 11.48
C ASN A 310 -4.68 28.70 10.79
N ALA A 311 -4.94 27.85 9.80
CA ALA A 311 -3.87 27.17 9.07
C ALA A 311 -3.13 28.11 8.10
N LYS A 312 -3.84 29.04 7.45
CA LYS A 312 -3.22 30.10 6.63
C LYS A 312 -2.41 31.05 7.50
N TRP A 313 -2.98 31.50 8.62
CA TRP A 313 -2.30 32.34 9.59
C TRP A 313 -1.02 31.69 10.12
N ALA A 314 -1.05 30.39 10.45
CA ALA A 314 0.12 29.64 10.89
C ALA A 314 1.20 29.52 9.81
N ALA A 315 0.82 29.40 8.53
CA ALA A 315 1.77 29.37 7.41
C ALA A 315 2.43 30.75 7.18
N ASP A 316 1.68 31.84 7.35
CA ASP A 316 2.14 33.21 7.11
C ASP A 316 2.99 33.78 8.27
N HIS A 317 3.03 33.11 9.43
CA HIS A 317 3.72 33.59 10.65
C HIS A 317 4.69 32.53 11.23
N PRO A 318 5.90 32.38 10.65
CA PRO A 318 6.91 31.43 11.14
C PRO A 318 7.34 31.76 12.58
N GLY A 319 7.30 30.78 13.48
CA GLY A 319 7.69 30.91 14.90
C GLY A 319 6.57 30.69 15.93
N ILE A 320 5.33 30.47 15.48
CA ILE A 320 4.17 30.12 16.32
C ILE A 320 4.23 28.63 16.72
N PRO A 321 3.66 28.20 17.88
CA PRO A 321 3.69 26.81 18.32
C PRO A 321 3.18 25.82 17.26
N PRO A 322 3.55 24.52 17.34
CA PRO A 322 3.14 23.52 16.37
C PRO A 322 1.62 23.57 16.15
N PRO A 323 1.15 23.29 14.92
CA PRO A 323 -0.23 23.50 14.56
C PRO A 323 -1.17 22.77 15.54
N ASN A 324 -2.21 23.46 16.00
CA ASN A 324 -3.12 22.92 17.00
C ASN A 324 -3.75 21.61 16.49
N VAL A 325 -3.33 20.49 17.08
CA VAL A 325 -3.74 19.14 16.68
C VAL A 325 -5.24 18.88 16.84
N HIS A 326 -5.94 19.74 17.57
CA HIS A 326 -7.38 19.68 17.81
C HIS A 326 -8.21 20.46 16.78
N LEU A 327 -7.58 21.21 15.87
CA LEU A 327 -8.30 21.81 14.75
C LEU A 327 -8.72 20.70 13.75
N PRO A 328 -9.96 20.74 13.23
CA PRO A 328 -10.38 19.85 12.14
C PRO A 328 -9.37 19.92 10.99
N ARG A 329 -8.92 18.79 10.48
CA ARG A 329 -7.91 18.75 9.41
C ARG A 329 -8.60 18.76 8.05
N LEU A 330 -7.98 19.31 7.00
CA LEU A 330 -8.42 19.13 5.60
C LEU A 330 -8.63 17.63 5.28
N ALA A 331 -7.82 16.82 5.94
CA ALA A 331 -7.69 15.39 5.84
C ALA A 331 -8.72 14.59 6.67
N ASP A 332 -9.66 15.20 7.40
CA ASP A 332 -10.52 14.44 8.33
C ASP A 332 -11.19 13.24 7.62
N ARG A 333 -10.94 12.01 8.13
CA ARG A 333 -11.52 10.79 7.56
C ARG A 333 -13.04 10.89 7.45
N ARG A 334 -13.71 11.62 8.33
CA ARG A 334 -15.16 11.81 8.30
C ARG A 334 -15.61 12.57 7.05
N LEU A 335 -14.81 13.53 6.56
CA LEU A 335 -15.10 14.28 5.33
C LEU A 335 -15.12 13.37 4.10
N TRP A 336 -14.25 12.36 4.08
CA TRP A 336 -14.03 11.44 2.96
C TRP A 336 -14.66 10.06 3.17
N SER A 337 -15.29 9.83 4.33
CA SER A 337 -15.86 8.54 4.73
C SER A 337 -17.02 8.09 3.85
N LYS A 338 -17.69 9.01 3.18
CA LYS A 338 -18.80 8.74 2.25
C LYS A 338 -18.38 9.08 0.83
N SER A 339 -18.77 8.23 -0.11
CA SER A 339 -18.68 8.55 -1.53
C SER A 339 -19.54 9.78 -1.84
N CYS A 340 -18.94 10.81 -2.43
CA CYS A 340 -19.66 11.97 -2.95
C CYS A 340 -20.03 11.74 -4.43
N PRO A 341 -21.32 11.64 -4.80
CA PRO A 341 -21.74 11.45 -6.18
C PRO A 341 -21.30 12.58 -7.10
N ARG A 342 -21.27 13.84 -6.62
CA ARG A 342 -20.81 15.00 -7.40
C ARG A 342 -19.33 14.93 -7.70
N CYS A 343 -18.50 14.48 -6.74
CA CYS A 343 -17.09 14.22 -7.02
C CYS A 343 -16.90 13.17 -8.11
N ILE A 344 -17.70 12.10 -8.06
CA ILE A 344 -17.62 11.03 -9.06
C ILE A 344 -18.01 11.58 -10.43
N GLU A 345 -19.15 12.27 -10.52
CA GLU A 345 -19.64 12.89 -11.76
C GLU A 345 -18.62 13.87 -12.38
N GLN A 346 -17.98 14.70 -11.54
CA GLN A 346 -17.05 15.73 -12.01
C GLN A 346 -15.67 15.17 -12.37
N TRP A 347 -15.14 14.23 -11.58
CA TRP A 347 -13.72 13.89 -11.61
C TRP A 347 -13.40 12.48 -12.07
N LEU A 348 -14.38 11.54 -12.08
CA LEU A 348 -14.10 10.15 -12.43
C LEU A 348 -13.53 10.02 -13.83
N GLU A 349 -14.25 10.51 -14.84
CA GLU A 349 -13.83 10.35 -16.24
C GLU A 349 -12.53 11.11 -16.52
N VAL A 350 -12.39 12.31 -15.96
CA VAL A 350 -11.22 13.16 -16.11
C VAL A 350 -9.97 12.49 -15.53
N SER A 351 -10.07 11.99 -14.30
CA SER A 351 -8.98 11.28 -13.63
C SER A 351 -8.63 9.97 -14.32
N GLU A 352 -9.62 9.17 -14.72
CA GLU A 352 -9.39 7.93 -15.46
C GLU A 352 -8.69 8.16 -16.80
N ARG A 353 -9.06 9.23 -17.51
CA ARG A 353 -8.42 9.58 -18.79
C ARG A 353 -6.94 9.93 -18.56
N ALA A 354 -6.65 10.74 -17.55
CA ALA A 354 -5.29 11.11 -17.20
C ALA A 354 -4.45 9.91 -16.72
N GLU A 355 -5.01 9.08 -15.84
CA GLU A 355 -4.41 7.81 -15.42
C GLU A 355 -4.11 6.89 -16.60
N ARG A 356 -5.04 6.78 -17.56
CA ARG A 356 -4.85 5.99 -18.77
C ARG A 356 -3.71 6.52 -19.63
N VAL A 357 -3.62 7.84 -19.82
CA VAL A 357 -2.51 8.47 -20.56
C VAL A 357 -1.18 8.19 -19.87
N ALA A 358 -1.10 8.42 -18.55
CA ALA A 358 0.12 8.16 -17.77
C ALA A 358 0.54 6.69 -17.83
N ALA A 359 -0.39 5.77 -17.58
CA ALA A 359 -0.14 4.34 -17.67
C ALA A 359 0.39 3.97 -19.05
N SER A 360 -0.13 4.60 -20.10
CA SER A 360 0.25 4.28 -21.47
C SER A 360 1.64 4.74 -21.84
N VAL A 361 2.02 5.95 -21.43
CA VAL A 361 3.42 6.42 -21.57
C VAL A 361 4.37 5.47 -20.84
N LEU A 362 4.03 5.06 -19.61
CA LEU A 362 4.83 4.11 -18.83
C LEU A 362 4.94 2.75 -19.55
N ALA A 363 3.84 2.16 -20.00
CA ALA A 363 3.84 0.87 -20.68
C ALA A 363 4.59 0.89 -22.02
N ALA A 364 4.52 2.01 -22.72
CA ALA A 364 5.19 2.22 -23.98
C ALA A 364 6.71 2.31 -23.79
N GLU A 365 7.18 3.10 -22.82
CA GLU A 365 8.62 3.29 -22.60
C GLU A 365 9.29 2.22 -21.72
N LEU A 366 8.50 1.44 -20.95
CA LEU A 366 9.00 0.37 -20.08
C LEU A 366 8.41 -0.99 -20.51
N PRO A 367 9.07 -1.72 -21.42
CA PRO A 367 8.54 -2.95 -22.01
C PRO A 367 8.26 -4.08 -21.00
N GLN A 368 8.93 -4.06 -19.86
CA GLN A 368 8.82 -5.05 -18.79
C GLN A 368 7.57 -4.91 -17.91
N LEU A 369 6.87 -3.76 -17.95
CA LEU A 369 5.71 -3.53 -17.09
C LEU A 369 4.52 -4.40 -17.51
N GLU A 370 3.96 -5.11 -16.52
CA GLU A 370 2.74 -5.91 -16.59
C GLU A 370 1.55 -5.16 -15.98
N THR A 371 1.79 -4.41 -14.89
CA THR A 371 0.74 -3.60 -14.24
C THR A 371 1.24 -2.22 -13.80
N VAL A 372 0.36 -1.24 -13.92
CA VAL A 372 0.54 0.12 -13.41
C VAL A 372 -0.66 0.49 -12.57
N SER A 373 -0.46 1.18 -11.45
CA SER A 373 -1.55 1.64 -10.62
C SER A 373 -1.29 3.00 -9.99
N PHE A 374 -2.36 3.74 -9.79
CA PHE A 374 -2.34 5.08 -9.20
C PHE A 374 -3.28 5.16 -8.00
N SER A 375 -3.20 6.22 -7.20
CA SER A 375 -4.24 6.49 -6.19
C SER A 375 -5.48 7.04 -6.89
N SER A 376 -6.65 6.48 -6.59
CA SER A 376 -7.87 6.93 -7.26
C SER A 376 -8.64 7.94 -6.41
N PHE A 377 -8.90 9.13 -6.97
CA PHE A 377 -9.79 10.11 -6.35
C PHE A 377 -11.26 9.69 -6.40
N ALA A 378 -11.63 8.70 -7.20
CA ALA A 378 -13.00 8.17 -7.20
C ALA A 378 -13.20 7.02 -6.21
N ALA A 379 -12.11 6.43 -5.70
CA ALA A 379 -12.19 5.32 -4.76
C ALA A 379 -12.86 5.72 -3.45
N GLU A 380 -13.39 4.71 -2.75
CA GLU A 380 -13.85 4.84 -1.37
C GLU A 380 -12.72 5.40 -0.50
N GLN A 381 -13.05 6.43 0.28
CA GLN A 381 -12.10 7.18 1.11
C GLN A 381 -10.89 7.75 0.36
N ARG A 382 -10.88 7.69 -0.98
CA ARG A 382 -9.77 8.13 -1.84
C ARG A 382 -8.47 7.34 -1.62
N VAL A 383 -8.54 6.12 -1.09
CA VAL A 383 -7.33 5.34 -0.72
C VAL A 383 -7.09 4.12 -1.60
N ALA A 384 -8.13 3.59 -2.25
CA ALA A 384 -7.96 2.43 -3.11
C ALA A 384 -7.27 2.82 -4.43
N PRO A 385 -6.41 1.95 -4.98
CA PRO A 385 -5.75 2.25 -6.24
C PRO A 385 -6.69 2.04 -7.44
N SER A 386 -6.43 2.76 -8.52
CA SER A 386 -6.85 2.34 -9.86
C SER A 386 -5.77 1.43 -10.44
N GLU A 387 -6.15 0.25 -10.94
CA GLU A 387 -5.22 -0.74 -11.50
C GLU A 387 -5.41 -0.85 -13.01
N TRP A 388 -4.29 -0.78 -13.73
CA TRP A 388 -4.19 -0.83 -15.18
C TRP A 388 -3.28 -1.99 -15.59
N VAL A 389 -3.82 -2.94 -16.35
CA VAL A 389 -3.07 -4.08 -16.88
C VAL A 389 -2.55 -3.72 -18.26
N VAL A 390 -1.26 -3.98 -18.46
CA VAL A 390 -0.57 -3.80 -19.73
C VAL A 390 -0.61 -5.11 -20.49
N GLY A 391 -1.01 -5.06 -21.74
CA GLY A 391 -0.82 -6.17 -22.67
C GLY A 391 -0.11 -5.72 -23.92
N ARG A 392 0.57 -6.67 -24.55
CA ARG A 392 1.36 -6.43 -25.76
C ARG A 392 0.91 -7.40 -26.82
N VAL A 393 0.72 -6.90 -28.03
CA VAL A 393 0.47 -7.72 -29.20
C VAL A 393 1.71 -7.60 -30.07
N GLY A 394 2.54 -8.64 -30.06
CA GLY A 394 3.51 -8.81 -31.13
C GLY A 394 2.72 -9.25 -32.35
N VAL A 395 2.59 -8.40 -33.37
CA VAL A 395 2.02 -8.83 -34.65
C VAL A 395 3.11 -9.68 -35.31
N PRO A 396 2.99 -11.03 -35.36
CA PRO A 396 4.10 -11.89 -35.78
C PRO A 396 4.48 -11.71 -37.26
N PHE A 397 3.70 -10.93 -38.01
CA PHE A 397 3.83 -10.72 -39.45
C PHE A 397 3.61 -9.27 -39.89
N SER A 398 3.76 -8.27 -39.01
CA SER A 398 3.77 -6.88 -39.52
C SER A 398 5.09 -6.65 -40.28
N PRO A 399 5.05 -6.27 -41.57
CA PRO A 399 6.25 -5.93 -42.33
C PRO A 399 7.07 -4.79 -41.70
N SER A 400 6.43 -3.99 -40.84
CA SER A 400 7.07 -2.86 -40.13
C SER A 400 7.70 -3.22 -38.79
N GLY A 401 7.52 -4.44 -38.27
CA GLY A 401 7.97 -4.80 -36.92
C GLY A 401 7.29 -4.00 -35.79
N GLU A 402 6.16 -3.33 -36.09
CA GLU A 402 5.44 -2.49 -35.14
C GLU A 402 4.97 -3.29 -33.92
N GLN A 403 5.53 -2.95 -32.75
CA GLN A 403 5.02 -3.39 -31.46
C GLN A 403 3.82 -2.52 -31.08
N GLN A 404 2.73 -3.17 -30.69
CA GLN A 404 1.57 -2.49 -30.12
C GLN A 404 1.43 -2.88 -28.65
N ALA A 405 1.24 -1.88 -27.80
CA ALA A 405 0.84 -2.05 -26.41
C ALA A 405 -0.59 -1.55 -26.23
N TRP A 406 -1.37 -2.25 -25.42
CA TRP A 406 -2.68 -1.83 -24.97
C TRP A 406 -2.71 -1.78 -23.45
N ILE A 407 -3.59 -0.92 -22.93
CA ILE A 407 -3.87 -0.82 -21.50
C ILE A 407 -5.35 -1.06 -21.24
N ARG A 408 -5.65 -1.77 -20.16
CA ARG A 408 -7.03 -1.96 -19.67
C ARG A 408 -7.12 -1.71 -18.17
N THR A 409 -8.23 -1.17 -17.71
CA THR A 409 -8.53 -1.10 -16.27
C THR A 409 -8.95 -2.47 -15.74
N LYS A 410 -8.61 -2.80 -14.47
CA LYS A 410 -8.88 -4.10 -13.83
C LYS A 410 -10.17 -4.10 -12.97
N ARG A 411 -11.13 -3.21 -13.23
CA ARG A 411 -12.34 -3.09 -12.39
C ARG A 411 -13.14 -4.41 -12.33
N PRO A 412 -13.32 -5.01 -11.14
CA PRO A 412 -14.17 -6.18 -10.98
C PRO A 412 -15.63 -5.81 -11.23
N GLY A 413 -16.34 -6.58 -12.06
CA GLY A 413 -17.80 -6.46 -12.22
C GLY A 413 -18.30 -5.40 -13.21
N THR A 414 -17.45 -4.50 -13.72
CA THR A 414 -17.78 -3.76 -14.95
C THR A 414 -17.55 -4.68 -16.15
N PRO A 415 -18.55 -4.90 -17.03
CA PRO A 415 -18.34 -5.55 -18.31
C PRO A 415 -17.14 -4.90 -19.00
N CYS A 416 -16.27 -5.69 -19.63
CA CYS A 416 -15.18 -5.17 -20.46
C CYS A 416 -15.74 -4.03 -21.30
N SER A 417 -15.35 -2.79 -21.01
CA SER A 417 -15.64 -1.72 -21.96
C SER A 417 -14.84 -2.07 -23.20
N THR A 418 -15.51 -2.66 -24.18
CA THR A 418 -15.02 -2.83 -25.55
C THR A 418 -14.63 -1.48 -26.18
N GLY A 419 -14.96 -0.37 -25.51
CA GLY A 419 -14.59 0.99 -25.87
C GLY A 419 -13.17 1.38 -25.43
N LYS A 420 -12.33 1.61 -26.44
CA LYS A 420 -11.15 2.50 -26.46
C LYS A 420 -9.95 2.04 -25.61
N HIS A 421 -9.29 1.00 -26.12
CA HIS A 421 -7.85 0.87 -25.86
C HIS A 421 -7.15 2.04 -26.54
N LEU A 422 -6.45 2.88 -25.77
CA LEU A 422 -5.49 3.79 -26.39
C LEU A 422 -4.42 2.91 -27.03
N LEU A 423 -4.36 2.91 -28.35
CA LEU A 423 -3.30 2.26 -29.08
C LEU A 423 -2.13 3.25 -29.16
N PHE A 424 -0.94 2.76 -28.79
CA PHE A 424 0.29 3.49 -28.99
C PHE A 424 1.04 2.82 -30.11
N ARG A 425 1.43 3.62 -31.11
CA ARG A 425 2.29 3.18 -32.20
C ARG A 425 3.68 3.75 -31.96
N LEU A 426 4.69 2.89 -32.04
CA LEU A 426 6.07 3.34 -32.09
C LEU A 426 6.34 3.90 -33.50
N SER A 427 6.62 5.20 -33.60
CA SER A 427 7.03 5.87 -34.83
C SER A 427 8.46 6.39 -34.65
N GLY A 428 9.42 5.73 -35.30
CA GLY A 428 10.84 5.95 -35.03
C GLY A 428 11.22 5.54 -33.60
N THR A 429 11.71 6.49 -32.80
CA THR A 429 12.07 6.29 -31.39
C THR A 429 11.01 6.79 -30.40
N ARG A 430 9.87 7.28 -30.89
CA ARG A 430 8.82 7.89 -30.07
C ARG A 430 7.51 7.14 -30.20
N TRP A 431 6.85 6.95 -29.07
CA TRP A 431 5.49 6.43 -29.04
C TRP A 431 4.48 7.55 -29.28
N ILE A 432 3.56 7.33 -30.20
CA ILE A 432 2.48 8.26 -30.56
C ILE A 432 1.15 7.62 -30.13
N CYS A 433 0.33 8.37 -29.40
CA CYS A 433 -1.03 7.99 -29.03
C CYS A 433 -1.95 8.16 -30.25
N THR A 434 -2.56 7.09 -30.74
CA THR A 434 -3.36 7.14 -31.98
C THR A 434 -4.79 7.65 -31.80
N ASP A 435 -5.26 7.82 -30.55
CA ASP A 435 -6.65 8.22 -30.25
C ASP A 435 -6.85 9.75 -30.17
N HIS A 436 -5.83 10.54 -30.54
CA HIS A 436 -5.86 12.00 -30.56
C HIS A 436 -5.68 12.63 -31.95
N GLU A 437 -5.75 11.81 -33.02
CA GLU A 437 -5.83 12.32 -34.41
C GLU A 437 -7.26 12.69 -34.81
#